data_AF-A0A954B5A0-F1
#
_entry.id   AF-A0A954B5A0-F1
#
_cell.length_a   1.000
_cell.length_b   1.000
_cell.length_c   1.000
_cell.angle_alpha   90.00
_cell.angle_beta   90.00
_cell.angle_gamma   90.00
#
_symmetry.space_group_name_H-M   'P 1'
#
loop_
_entity.id
_entity.type
_entity.pdbx_description
1 polymer ?
#
loop_
_entity_poly.entity_id
_entity_poly.type
_entity_poly.pdbx_seq_one_letter_code
_entity_poly.pdbx_strand_id
1 'polypeptide(L)'
;MFGRRTAEVDPQPQAAAKPKATAGAKPAPKPATPAASTPAKKAPAPPPRVLKSAAKQERVEIGGRTDEYFQTKTTIFNALIDTIDLSQLAQLDTESAAEEIRDIVNEIISIKNVQMSIAEQEALLQDICNDVLGYGPLEPLLARDDIADIMVNGANRVFIEVGGKIQLTNVRFRDNAQLMNICQRIVSQVGRRVDEASPICDARLPDGSRVNVIAPPLSIDGAALTIRKFKKDKLKM
;
A
#
# COMPACT_ATOMS: atom_id res chain seq x y z
N MET A 1 -32.35 -26.68 -54.37
CA MET A 1 -32.77 -25.70 -55.39
C MET A 1 -32.09 -24.37 -55.11
N PHE A 2 -31.75 -23.67 -56.18
CA PHE A 2 -30.92 -22.48 -56.31
C PHE A 2 -31.40 -21.24 -55.56
N GLY A 3 -30.46 -20.32 -55.26
CA GLY A 3 -30.81 -18.90 -55.06
C GLY A 3 -29.72 -18.02 -54.45
N ARG A 4 -28.64 -17.71 -55.19
CA ARG A 4 -27.72 -16.60 -54.90
C ARG A 4 -28.45 -15.25 -54.95
N ARG A 5 -28.08 -14.30 -54.08
CA ARG A 5 -27.66 -12.92 -54.48
C ARG A 5 -27.14 -12.11 -53.29
N THR A 6 -25.96 -11.55 -53.53
CA THR A 6 -25.25 -10.47 -52.85
C THR A 6 -25.91 -9.11 -53.09
N ALA A 7 -25.85 -8.20 -52.11
CA ALA A 7 -25.84 -6.76 -52.34
C ALA A 7 -25.32 -6.03 -51.09
N GLU A 8 -24.13 -5.49 -51.24
CA GLU A 8 -23.45 -4.51 -50.39
C GLU A 8 -23.67 -3.14 -51.05
N VAL A 9 -23.90 -2.07 -50.27
CA VAL A 9 -23.51 -0.66 -50.50
C VAL A 9 -24.25 0.23 -49.48
N ASP A 10 -23.46 0.89 -48.63
CA ASP A 10 -23.87 2.03 -47.79
C ASP A 10 -22.70 3.04 -47.83
N PRO A 11 -22.89 4.32 -48.22
CA PRO A 11 -21.87 5.33 -48.03
C PRO A 11 -22.30 6.42 -47.03
N GLN A 12 -21.49 6.60 -45.99
CA GLN A 12 -21.52 7.73 -45.05
C GLN A 12 -20.78 8.99 -45.60
N PRO A 13 -20.99 10.18 -44.99
CA PRO A 13 -20.79 11.48 -45.65
C PRO A 13 -19.56 12.32 -45.18
N GLN A 14 -19.21 13.27 -46.07
CA GLN A 14 -18.70 14.66 -45.85
C GLN A 14 -17.26 15.02 -45.36
N ALA A 15 -16.81 16.15 -45.93
CA ALA A 15 -15.82 17.17 -45.52
C ALA A 15 -14.42 17.10 -46.20
N ALA A 16 -13.77 18.18 -46.66
CA ALA A 16 -14.11 19.57 -46.95
C ALA A 16 -13.01 20.15 -47.86
N ALA A 17 -13.36 21.09 -48.74
CA ALA A 17 -12.42 21.87 -49.57
C ALA A 17 -12.35 23.33 -49.08
N LYS A 18 -11.17 23.95 -49.09
CA LYS A 18 -11.01 25.42 -49.13
C LYS A 18 -9.79 25.84 -49.99
N PRO A 19 -9.85 27.01 -50.67
CA PRO A 19 -8.86 27.48 -51.63
C PRO A 19 -7.87 28.54 -51.08
N LYS A 20 -7.00 29.01 -51.99
CA LYS A 20 -5.74 29.76 -51.84
C LYS A 20 -5.89 31.27 -52.20
N ALA A 21 -5.12 32.16 -51.56
CA ALA A 21 -4.63 33.47 -52.07
C ALA A 21 -3.52 34.00 -51.10
N THR A 22 -2.22 34.09 -51.41
CA THR A 22 -1.42 35.11 -52.16
C THR A 22 -1.59 36.56 -51.65
N ALA A 23 -0.62 37.47 -51.57
CA ALA A 23 0.85 37.56 -51.56
C ALA A 23 1.21 39.07 -51.53
N GLY A 24 2.38 39.46 -51.01
CA GLY A 24 3.01 40.79 -51.17
C GLY A 24 4.20 40.96 -50.20
N ALA A 25 5.45 40.59 -50.55
CA ALA A 25 6.49 41.31 -51.33
C ALA A 25 7.12 42.52 -50.57
N LYS A 26 8.24 42.39 -49.81
CA LYS A 26 9.71 42.59 -50.09
C LYS A 26 10.15 44.08 -50.31
N PRO A 27 11.42 44.54 -50.11
CA PRO A 27 12.69 43.88 -49.70
C PRO A 27 13.66 44.69 -48.75
N ALA A 28 14.83 44.11 -48.42
CA ALA A 28 15.96 44.62 -47.58
C ALA A 28 16.95 45.57 -48.33
N PRO A 29 17.97 46.20 -47.66
CA PRO A 29 19.32 45.59 -47.52
C PRO A 29 20.17 45.96 -46.25
N LYS A 30 21.35 45.31 -46.11
CA LYS A 30 22.45 45.36 -45.07
C LYS A 30 23.53 46.46 -45.37
N PRO A 31 24.74 46.56 -44.72
CA PRO A 31 25.20 46.47 -43.31
C PRO A 31 26.21 47.61 -42.89
N ALA A 32 26.53 47.78 -41.58
CA ALA A 32 27.80 48.42 -41.12
C ALA A 32 28.16 48.10 -39.64
N THR A 33 29.44 47.79 -39.38
CA THR A 33 30.15 47.67 -38.07
C THR A 33 31.04 48.94 -37.88
N PRO A 34 31.86 49.18 -36.82
CA PRO A 34 32.00 48.63 -35.45
C PRO A 34 32.18 49.71 -34.33
N ALA A 35 32.09 49.36 -33.03
CA ALA A 35 32.96 49.86 -31.94
C ALA A 35 32.48 49.39 -30.56
N ALA A 36 33.43 49.17 -29.66
CA ALA A 36 33.33 48.44 -28.41
C ALA A 36 32.99 49.29 -27.18
N SER A 37 32.37 48.66 -26.17
CA SER A 37 32.62 48.92 -24.75
C SER A 37 32.31 47.67 -23.90
N THR A 38 33.37 47.13 -23.30
CA THR A 38 33.52 45.91 -22.48
C THR A 38 32.94 46.09 -21.04
N PRO A 39 33.04 45.14 -20.10
CA PRO A 39 32.43 43.81 -19.97
C PRO A 39 31.53 43.67 -18.69
N ALA A 40 30.46 42.87 -18.75
CA ALA A 40 29.83 42.33 -17.53
C ALA A 40 30.21 40.85 -17.35
N LYS A 41 30.90 40.55 -16.25
CA LYS A 41 31.44 39.23 -15.90
C LYS A 41 30.35 38.15 -15.90
N LYS A 42 30.65 37.06 -16.61
CA LYS A 42 29.91 35.79 -16.61
C LYS A 42 30.13 35.10 -15.27
N ALA A 43 29.11 35.04 -14.42
CA ALA A 43 29.09 34.16 -13.26
C ALA A 43 28.81 32.72 -13.73
N PRO A 44 29.54 31.70 -13.24
CA PRO A 44 29.32 30.32 -13.65
C PRO A 44 27.99 29.82 -13.08
N ALA A 45 27.26 29.06 -13.90
CA ALA A 45 26.06 28.34 -13.47
C ALA A 45 26.42 27.41 -12.29
N PRO A 46 25.62 27.37 -11.21
CA PRO A 46 25.86 26.42 -10.14
C PRO A 46 25.71 24.99 -10.69
N PRO A 47 26.56 24.04 -10.26
CA PRO A 47 26.44 22.65 -10.67
C PRO A 47 25.07 22.10 -10.21
N PRO A 48 24.52 21.08 -10.90
CA PRO A 48 23.27 20.47 -10.50
C PRO A 48 23.42 19.97 -9.07
N ARG A 49 22.63 20.57 -8.17
CA ARG A 49 22.56 20.21 -6.76
C ARG A 49 22.07 18.76 -6.70
N VAL A 50 23.03 17.85 -6.56
CA VAL A 50 22.81 16.45 -6.18
C VAL A 50 21.79 16.46 -5.05
N LEU A 51 20.65 15.79 -5.25
CA LEU A 51 19.61 15.60 -4.25
C LEU A 51 20.17 14.71 -3.12
N LYS A 52 21.08 15.26 -2.31
CA LYS A 52 21.42 14.73 -0.99
C LYS A 52 20.51 15.40 0.02
N SER A 53 19.35 14.79 0.21
CA SER A 53 18.59 14.87 1.45
C SER A 53 17.57 13.74 1.42
N ALA A 54 18.02 12.53 1.72
CA ALA A 54 17.15 11.55 2.36
C ALA A 54 16.78 12.16 3.73
N ALA A 55 15.73 12.97 3.72
CA ALA A 55 15.14 13.50 4.94
C ALA A 55 14.73 12.28 5.76
N LYS A 56 15.36 12.14 6.91
CA LYS A 56 14.98 11.21 7.97
C LYS A 56 13.51 11.48 8.28
N GLN A 57 12.63 10.70 7.66
CA GLN A 57 11.19 10.78 7.92
C GLN A 57 11.01 10.48 9.40
N GLU A 58 10.55 11.48 10.16
CA GLU A 58 10.18 11.32 11.57
C GLU A 58 9.10 10.24 11.63
N ARG A 59 9.50 9.04 12.05
CA ARG A 59 8.56 7.93 12.24
C ARG A 59 7.74 8.26 13.46
N VAL A 60 6.43 8.24 13.31
CA VAL A 60 5.54 8.28 14.46
C VAL A 60 5.69 6.95 15.19
N GLU A 61 6.22 6.99 16.41
CA GLU A 61 6.29 5.83 17.29
C GLU A 61 4.89 5.49 17.80
N ILE A 62 4.26 4.52 17.17
CA ILE A 62 3.04 3.88 17.66
C ILE A 62 3.49 2.67 18.46
N GLY A 63 3.57 2.82 19.78
CA GLY A 63 3.67 1.69 20.71
C GLY A 63 5.05 1.26 21.24
N GLY A 64 6.12 2.05 21.11
CA GLY A 64 7.36 1.86 21.89
C GLY A 64 8.08 0.50 21.82
N ARG A 65 7.77 -0.36 20.84
CA ARG A 65 8.33 -1.72 20.72
C ARG A 65 9.75 -1.68 20.13
N THR A 66 10.69 -2.38 20.79
CA THR A 66 12.10 -2.48 20.38
C THR A 66 12.30 -3.51 19.26
N ASP A 67 13.41 -3.41 18.51
CA ASP A 67 13.73 -4.38 17.44
C ASP A 67 13.87 -5.83 17.98
N GLU A 68 14.33 -6.00 19.23
CA GLU A 68 14.43 -7.29 19.92
C GLU A 68 13.06 -7.95 20.16
N TYR A 69 12.05 -7.14 20.48
CA TYR A 69 10.66 -7.61 20.59
C TYR A 69 10.16 -8.17 19.26
N PHE A 70 10.42 -7.48 18.14
CA PHE A 70 10.01 -7.95 16.82
C PHE A 70 10.71 -9.24 16.39
N GLN A 71 11.99 -9.40 16.72
CA GLN A 71 12.73 -10.65 16.47
C GLN A 71 12.18 -11.80 17.29
N THR A 72 11.88 -11.55 18.56
CA THR A 72 11.29 -12.54 19.48
C THR A 72 9.91 -12.96 18.98
N LYS A 73 9.05 -12.00 18.62
CA LYS A 73 7.75 -12.24 18.01
C LYS A 73 7.85 -13.10 16.76
N THR A 74 8.75 -12.76 15.85
CA THR A 74 8.99 -13.52 14.61
C THR A 74 9.40 -14.97 14.92
N THR A 75 10.28 -15.15 15.89
CA THR A 75 10.81 -16.46 16.29
C THR A 75 9.75 -17.36 16.93
N ILE A 76 8.85 -16.78 17.72
CA ILE A 76 7.74 -17.51 18.36
C ILE A 76 6.65 -17.80 17.33
N PHE A 77 6.30 -16.83 16.48
CA PHE A 77 5.29 -17.02 15.44
C PHE A 77 5.71 -18.08 14.41
N ASN A 78 6.97 -18.13 14.00
CA ASN A 78 7.44 -19.18 13.09
C ASN A 78 7.30 -20.56 13.73
N ALA A 79 7.66 -20.69 15.01
CA ALA A 79 7.46 -21.94 15.75
C ALA A 79 5.96 -22.30 15.85
N LEU A 80 5.09 -21.31 16.06
CA LEU A 80 3.64 -21.52 16.08
C LEU A 80 3.13 -22.09 14.74
N ILE A 81 3.55 -21.51 13.61
CA ILE A 81 3.17 -21.96 12.27
C ILE A 81 3.72 -23.35 11.96
N ASP A 82 4.91 -23.69 12.45
CA ASP A 82 5.47 -25.04 12.27
C ASP A 82 4.72 -26.09 13.10
N THR A 83 4.13 -25.68 14.24
CA THR A 83 3.36 -26.55 15.13
C THR A 83 1.88 -26.66 14.77
N ILE A 84 1.29 -25.64 14.14
CA ILE A 84 -0.15 -25.55 13.88
C ILE A 84 -0.45 -25.47 12.40
N ASP A 85 -1.42 -26.27 11.96
CA ASP A 85 -2.07 -26.07 10.68
C ASP A 85 -3.16 -24.98 10.80
N LEU A 86 -2.90 -23.80 10.21
CA LEU A 86 -3.84 -22.68 10.12
C LEU A 86 -5.23 -23.06 9.59
N SER A 87 -5.34 -24.17 8.84
CA SER A 87 -6.62 -24.66 8.33
C SER A 87 -7.53 -25.24 9.43
N GLN A 88 -6.96 -25.76 10.52
CA GLN A 88 -7.72 -26.29 11.66
C GLN A 88 -8.27 -25.16 12.53
N LEU A 89 -7.47 -24.11 12.76
CA LEU A 89 -7.92 -22.90 13.47
C LEU A 89 -9.06 -22.18 12.74
N ALA A 90 -9.11 -22.27 11.41
CA ALA A 90 -10.19 -21.69 10.63
C ALA A 90 -11.55 -22.42 10.77
N GLN A 91 -11.57 -23.64 11.32
CA GLN A 91 -12.80 -24.38 11.59
C GLN A 91 -13.39 -24.10 12.98
N LEU A 92 -12.56 -23.59 13.89
CA LEU A 92 -12.97 -23.22 15.23
C LEU A 92 -13.61 -21.83 15.25
N ASP A 93 -14.40 -21.56 16.27
CA ASP A 93 -14.84 -20.21 16.57
C ASP A 93 -13.65 -19.35 17.05
N THR A 94 -13.79 -18.03 16.96
CA THR A 94 -12.70 -17.09 17.26
C THR A 94 -12.23 -17.17 18.72
N GLU A 95 -13.11 -17.53 19.65
CA GLU A 95 -12.80 -17.62 21.07
C GLU A 95 -11.98 -18.87 21.36
N SER A 96 -12.45 -20.05 20.91
CA SER A 96 -11.70 -21.31 21.03
C SER A 96 -10.35 -21.26 20.31
N ALA A 97 -10.30 -20.69 19.10
CA ALA A 97 -9.04 -20.54 18.36
C ALA A 97 -8.04 -19.64 19.10
N ALA A 98 -8.51 -18.60 19.78
CA ALA A 98 -7.63 -17.71 20.56
C ALA A 98 -7.09 -18.41 21.81
N GLU A 99 -7.89 -19.26 22.47
CA GLU A 99 -7.45 -20.07 23.60
C GLU A 99 -6.39 -21.10 23.20
N GLU A 100 -6.60 -21.82 22.11
CA GLU A 100 -5.62 -22.81 21.62
C GLU A 100 -4.30 -22.15 21.22
N ILE A 101 -4.36 -21.01 20.51
CA ILE A 101 -3.16 -20.21 20.20
C ILE A 101 -2.46 -19.77 21.49
N ARG A 102 -3.21 -19.35 22.51
CA ARG A 102 -2.66 -18.90 23.80
C ARG A 102 -1.86 -20.01 24.48
N ASP A 103 -2.43 -21.21 24.55
CA ASP A 103 -1.78 -22.35 25.21
C ASP A 103 -0.48 -22.75 24.50
N ILE A 104 -0.52 -22.82 23.17
CA ILE A 104 0.65 -23.21 22.37
C ILE A 104 1.74 -22.13 22.42
N VAL A 105 1.39 -20.85 22.37
CA VAL A 105 2.36 -19.76 22.53
C VAL A 105 3.03 -19.82 23.91
N ASN A 106 2.29 -20.10 24.97
CA ASN A 106 2.84 -20.27 26.32
C ASN A 106 3.80 -21.46 26.42
N GLU A 107 3.47 -22.57 25.76
CA GLU A 107 4.35 -23.73 25.66
C GLU A 107 5.65 -23.39 24.90
N ILE A 108 5.55 -22.71 23.76
CA ILE A 108 6.72 -22.28 22.96
C ILE A 108 7.62 -21.33 23.75
N ILE A 109 7.03 -20.36 24.47
CA ILE A 109 7.80 -19.42 25.32
C ILE A 109 8.57 -20.19 26.39
N SER A 110 7.93 -21.19 27.01
CA SER A 110 8.53 -22.05 28.03
C SER A 110 9.69 -22.88 27.46
N ILE A 111 9.51 -23.49 26.28
CA ILE A 111 10.53 -24.31 25.61
C ILE A 111 11.73 -23.46 25.19
N LYS A 112 11.49 -22.26 24.63
CA LYS A 112 12.54 -21.36 24.15
C LYS A 112 13.25 -20.58 25.27
N ASN A 113 12.82 -20.72 26.53
CA ASN A 113 13.38 -20.02 27.70
C ASN A 113 13.51 -18.50 27.47
N VAL A 114 12.52 -17.90 26.82
CA VAL A 114 12.52 -16.46 26.57
C VAL A 114 12.13 -15.75 27.87
N GLN A 115 13.03 -14.90 28.38
CA GLN A 115 12.77 -14.11 29.58
C GLN A 115 11.99 -12.86 29.20
N MET A 116 10.75 -12.76 29.66
CA MET A 116 9.92 -11.57 29.50
C MET A 116 9.00 -11.40 30.71
N SER A 117 8.51 -10.19 30.94
CA SER A 117 7.49 -9.92 31.94
C SER A 117 6.12 -10.48 31.53
N ILE A 118 5.24 -10.71 32.51
CA ILE A 118 3.86 -11.15 32.25
C ILE A 118 3.13 -10.17 31.32
N ALA A 119 3.39 -8.86 31.47
CA ALA A 119 2.80 -7.84 30.61
C ALA A 119 3.28 -7.92 29.16
N GLU A 120 4.57 -8.21 28.94
CA GLU A 120 5.13 -8.41 27.59
C GLU A 120 4.62 -9.70 26.96
N GLN A 121 4.48 -10.76 27.75
CA GLN A 121 3.91 -12.02 27.30
C GLN A 121 2.46 -11.85 26.83
N GLU A 122 1.61 -11.19 27.61
CA GLU A 122 0.21 -10.93 27.23
C GLU A 122 0.13 -10.03 25.99
N ALA A 123 0.99 -9.01 25.90
CA ALA A 123 1.06 -8.14 24.72
C ALA A 123 1.49 -8.90 23.45
N LEU A 124 2.46 -9.81 23.58
CA LEU A 124 2.93 -10.67 22.50
C LEU A 124 1.84 -11.64 22.06
N LEU A 125 1.13 -12.21 23.02
CA LEU A 125 0.02 -13.12 22.77
C LEU A 125 -1.09 -12.42 22.00
N GLN A 126 -1.51 -11.25 22.46
CA GLN A 126 -2.50 -10.43 21.76
C GLN A 126 -2.04 -10.08 20.34
N ASP A 127 -0.78 -9.71 20.16
CA ASP A 127 -0.19 -9.43 18.85
C ASP A 127 -0.21 -10.66 17.92
N ILE A 128 0.05 -11.86 18.45
CA ILE A 128 0.01 -13.11 17.69
C ILE A 128 -1.44 -13.50 17.34
N CYS A 129 -2.36 -13.40 18.30
CA CYS A 129 -3.79 -13.62 18.05
C CYS A 129 -4.31 -12.66 16.98
N ASN A 130 -3.94 -11.38 17.03
CA ASN A 130 -4.30 -10.41 16.00
C ASN A 130 -3.69 -10.77 14.63
N ASP A 131 -2.47 -11.32 14.57
CA ASP A 131 -1.86 -11.76 13.32
C ASP A 131 -2.60 -12.99 12.73
N VAL A 132 -3.00 -13.94 13.58
CA VAL A 132 -3.63 -15.20 13.13
C VAL A 132 -5.13 -15.04 12.86
N LEU A 133 -5.85 -14.26 13.66
CA LEU A 133 -7.32 -14.13 13.59
C LEU A 133 -7.77 -12.77 13.06
N GLY A 134 -7.04 -11.69 13.38
CA GLY A 134 -7.40 -10.31 13.05
C GLY A 134 -6.73 -9.76 11.79
N TYR A 135 -6.47 -8.44 11.79
CA TYR A 135 -5.76 -7.72 10.73
C TYR A 135 -4.27 -7.49 11.06
N GLY A 136 -3.75 -8.22 12.05
CA GLY A 136 -2.35 -8.24 12.44
C GLY A 136 -1.82 -6.87 12.88
N PRO A 137 -0.68 -6.39 12.33
CA PRO A 137 -0.09 -5.11 12.73
C PRO A 137 -0.98 -3.89 12.45
N LEU A 138 -2.05 -4.04 11.65
CA LEU A 138 -2.96 -2.95 11.30
C LEU A 138 -4.01 -2.66 12.38
N GLU A 139 -4.28 -3.59 13.30
CA GLU A 139 -5.33 -3.46 14.31
C GLU A 139 -5.24 -2.13 15.10
N PRO A 140 -4.06 -1.71 15.60
CA PRO A 140 -3.94 -0.45 16.33
C PRO A 140 -4.22 0.79 15.46
N LEU A 141 -3.98 0.71 14.15
CA LEU A 141 -4.27 1.80 13.20
C LEU A 141 -5.77 1.83 12.85
N LEU A 142 -6.40 0.67 12.75
CA LEU A 142 -7.84 0.56 12.52
C LEU A 142 -8.66 1.01 13.74
N ALA A 143 -8.17 0.82 14.95
CA ALA A 143 -8.82 1.31 16.17
C ALA A 143 -8.85 2.84 16.30
N ARG A 144 -7.92 3.55 15.63
CA ARG A 144 -7.74 5.01 15.74
C ARG A 144 -8.68 5.82 14.84
N ASP A 145 -9.65 6.51 15.42
CA ASP A 145 -10.64 7.29 14.66
C ASP A 145 -10.09 8.59 14.03
N ASP A 146 -8.88 9.03 14.40
CA ASP A 146 -8.22 10.23 13.85
C ASP A 146 -7.58 10.01 12.46
N ILE A 147 -7.40 8.76 12.05
CA ILE A 147 -6.78 8.36 10.78
C ILE A 147 -7.83 8.37 9.66
N ALA A 148 -7.51 9.02 8.54
CA ALA A 148 -8.35 9.04 7.35
C ALA A 148 -8.02 7.88 6.39
N ASP A 149 -6.75 7.73 6.03
CA ASP A 149 -6.27 6.70 5.10
C ASP A 149 -5.06 5.97 5.70
N ILE A 150 -4.97 4.66 5.45
CA ILE A 150 -3.82 3.80 5.77
C ILE A 150 -3.29 3.26 4.44
N MET A 151 -2.00 3.46 4.18
CA MET A 151 -1.34 3.03 2.95
C MET A 151 -0.15 2.16 3.29
N VAL A 152 -0.18 0.90 2.86
CA VAL A 152 0.90 -0.07 3.03
C VAL A 152 1.57 -0.30 1.68
N ASN A 153 2.88 -0.11 1.64
CA ASN A 153 3.70 -0.36 0.46
C ASN A 153 4.79 -1.38 0.78
N GLY A 154 4.40 -2.67 0.70
CA GLY A 154 5.20 -3.80 1.16
C GLY A 154 5.27 -3.90 2.69
N ALA A 155 5.89 -4.96 3.19
CA ALA A 155 5.93 -5.29 4.62
C ALA A 155 6.57 -4.22 5.53
N ASN A 156 7.45 -3.38 4.98
CA ASN A 156 8.31 -2.49 5.78
C ASN A 156 7.86 -1.02 5.85
N ARG A 157 6.88 -0.62 5.03
CA ARG A 157 6.49 0.80 4.90
C ARG A 157 4.97 0.95 5.02
N VAL A 158 4.55 1.49 6.15
CA VAL A 158 3.14 1.81 6.44
C VAL A 158 3.02 3.30 6.70
N PHE A 159 2.18 3.96 5.91
CA PHE A 159 1.87 5.37 6.00
C PHE A 159 0.42 5.56 6.47
N ILE A 160 0.18 6.64 7.19
CA ILE A 160 -1.16 7.05 7.63
C ILE A 160 -1.40 8.51 7.25
N GLU A 161 -2.65 8.84 6.93
CA GLU A 161 -3.08 10.22 6.79
C GLU A 161 -3.83 10.66 8.04
N VAL A 162 -3.32 11.69 8.71
CA VAL A 162 -3.97 12.33 9.86
C VAL A 162 -4.09 13.82 9.57
N GLY A 163 -5.33 14.34 9.59
CA GLY A 163 -5.60 15.76 9.34
C GLY A 163 -5.09 16.28 7.99
N GLY A 164 -5.12 15.46 6.93
CA GLY A 164 -4.64 15.83 5.59
C GLY A 164 -3.12 15.73 5.40
N LYS A 165 -2.38 15.21 6.39
CA LYS A 165 -0.93 15.04 6.31
C LYS A 165 -0.56 13.55 6.36
N ILE A 166 0.25 13.14 5.39
CA ILE A 166 0.80 11.78 5.31
C ILE A 166 2.00 11.66 6.26
N GLN A 167 2.00 10.65 7.11
CA GLN A 167 3.03 10.36 8.10
C GLN A 167 3.47 8.90 8.00
N LEU A 168 4.77 8.65 8.13
CA LEU A 168 5.30 7.28 8.19
C LEU A 168 5.13 6.74 9.61
N THR A 169 4.61 5.53 9.73
CA THR A 169 4.46 4.85 11.03
C THR A 169 5.65 3.94 11.31
N ASN A 170 5.79 3.54 12.57
CA ASN A 170 6.70 2.48 13.00
C ASN A 170 6.09 1.06 12.87
N VAL A 171 4.82 0.94 12.47
CA VAL A 171 4.15 -0.34 12.27
C VAL A 171 4.80 -1.07 11.10
N ARG A 172 5.13 -2.34 11.32
CA ARG A 172 5.81 -3.20 10.36
C ARG A 172 5.19 -4.59 10.37
N PHE A 173 5.11 -5.16 9.17
CA PHE A 173 4.85 -6.58 9.01
C PHE A 173 6.16 -7.33 9.15
N ARG A 174 6.07 -8.60 9.56
CA ARG A 174 7.19 -9.53 9.62
C ARG A 174 7.80 -9.75 8.24
N ASP A 175 6.94 -10.04 7.26
CA ASP A 175 7.32 -10.35 5.88
C ASP A 175 6.18 -10.07 4.89
N ASN A 176 6.50 -10.12 3.59
CA ASN A 176 5.52 -9.95 2.53
C ASN A 176 4.47 -11.08 2.52
N ALA A 177 4.81 -12.27 3.03
CA ALA A 177 3.87 -13.38 3.16
C ALA A 177 2.77 -13.07 4.19
N GLN A 178 3.12 -12.51 5.36
CA GLN A 178 2.14 -12.07 6.36
C GLN A 178 1.21 -11.01 5.78
N LEU A 179 1.76 -10.01 5.09
CA LEU A 179 0.95 -8.98 4.44
C LEU A 179 -0.02 -9.59 3.42
N MET A 180 0.46 -10.52 2.58
CA MET A 180 -0.38 -11.22 1.60
C MET A 180 -1.49 -12.03 2.26
N ASN A 181 -1.19 -12.74 3.36
CA ASN A 181 -2.19 -13.51 4.12
C ASN A 181 -3.28 -12.61 4.70
N ILE A 182 -2.90 -11.45 5.25
CA ILE A 182 -3.86 -10.45 5.77
C ILE A 182 -4.72 -9.90 4.62
N CYS A 183 -4.12 -9.57 3.49
CA CYS A 183 -4.84 -9.12 2.30
C CYS A 183 -5.85 -10.18 1.82
N GLN A 184 -5.44 -11.45 1.72
CA GLN A 184 -6.31 -12.57 1.36
C GLN A 184 -7.47 -12.73 2.33
N ARG A 185 -7.23 -12.59 3.64
CA ARG A 185 -8.27 -12.67 4.66
C ARG A 185 -9.31 -11.55 4.51
N ILE A 186 -8.86 -10.31 4.33
CA ILE A 186 -9.74 -9.15 4.13
C ILE A 186 -10.64 -9.35 2.90
N VAL A 187 -10.08 -9.80 1.76
CA VAL A 187 -10.88 -10.01 0.55
C VAL A 187 -11.77 -11.26 0.66
N SER A 188 -11.35 -12.28 1.39
CA SER A 188 -12.14 -13.50 1.61
C SER A 188 -13.39 -13.23 2.43
N GLN A 189 -13.35 -12.29 3.39
CA GLN A 189 -14.53 -11.86 4.16
C GLN A 189 -15.63 -11.28 3.28
N VAL A 190 -15.29 -10.69 2.12
CA VAL A 190 -16.27 -10.18 1.14
C VAL A 190 -16.52 -11.14 -0.02
N GLY A 191 -16.07 -12.40 0.09
CA GLY A 191 -16.25 -13.43 -0.92
C GLY A 191 -15.41 -13.25 -2.19
N ARG A 192 -14.30 -12.51 -2.10
CA ARG A 192 -13.36 -12.27 -3.21
C ARG A 192 -12.02 -12.96 -2.94
N ARG A 193 -11.17 -13.01 -3.96
CA ARG A 193 -9.83 -13.62 -3.90
C ARG A 193 -8.79 -12.66 -4.46
N VAL A 194 -7.58 -12.75 -3.93
CA VAL A 194 -6.41 -12.01 -4.41
C VAL A 194 -5.21 -12.95 -4.43
N ASP A 195 -4.67 -13.15 -5.62
CA ASP A 195 -3.55 -14.05 -5.89
C ASP A 195 -2.82 -13.60 -7.16
N GLU A 196 -1.84 -14.37 -7.61
CA GLU A 196 -1.04 -14.03 -8.80
C GLU A 196 -1.88 -14.01 -10.09
N ALA A 197 -3.00 -14.75 -10.14
CA ALA A 197 -3.91 -14.75 -11.28
C ALA A 197 -4.89 -13.56 -11.24
N SER A 198 -5.28 -13.12 -10.05
CA SER A 198 -6.14 -11.96 -9.80
C SER A 198 -5.47 -10.98 -8.83
N PRO A 199 -4.49 -10.17 -9.30
CA PRO A 199 -3.64 -9.36 -8.44
C PRO A 199 -4.30 -8.07 -7.93
N ILE A 200 -5.50 -7.69 -8.40
CA ILE A 200 -6.19 -6.47 -7.95
C ILE A 200 -7.54 -6.86 -7.37
N CYS A 201 -7.85 -6.38 -6.17
CA CYS A 201 -9.15 -6.58 -5.56
C CYS A 201 -9.58 -5.37 -4.72
N ASP A 202 -10.85 -5.00 -4.85
CA ASP A 202 -11.52 -4.07 -3.94
C ASP A 202 -12.39 -4.84 -2.95
N ALA A 203 -12.35 -4.42 -1.69
CA ALA A 203 -13.11 -5.00 -0.59
C ALA A 203 -13.67 -3.92 0.35
N ARG A 204 -14.53 -4.37 1.28
CA ARG A 204 -15.08 -3.54 2.35
C ARG A 204 -14.88 -4.26 3.67
N LEU A 205 -14.35 -3.52 4.64
CA LEU A 205 -14.24 -4.02 6.00
C LEU A 205 -15.60 -3.94 6.71
N PRO A 206 -15.79 -4.72 7.79
CA PRO A 206 -17.02 -4.67 8.59
C PRO A 206 -17.33 -3.28 9.18
N ASP A 207 -16.30 -2.45 9.38
CA ASP A 207 -16.43 -1.07 9.85
C ASP A 207 -16.94 -0.09 8.75
N GLY A 208 -17.13 -0.56 7.53
CA GLY A 208 -17.54 0.22 6.36
C GLY A 208 -16.39 0.86 5.59
N SER A 209 -15.15 0.70 6.05
CA SER A 209 -13.95 1.19 5.38
C SER A 209 -13.74 0.49 4.04
N ARG A 210 -13.21 1.22 3.07
CA ARG A 210 -12.94 0.69 1.73
C ARG A 210 -11.49 0.24 1.64
N VAL A 211 -11.28 -0.92 1.05
CA VAL A 211 -9.96 -1.51 0.92
C VAL A 211 -9.66 -1.75 -0.54
N ASN A 212 -8.47 -1.35 -0.98
CA ASN A 212 -7.90 -1.71 -2.26
C ASN A 212 -6.62 -2.51 -2.02
N VAL A 213 -6.53 -3.68 -2.65
CA VAL A 213 -5.38 -4.58 -2.58
C VAL A 213 -4.78 -4.72 -3.97
N ILE A 214 -3.45 -4.61 -4.05
CA ILE A 214 -2.65 -4.91 -5.23
C ILE A 214 -1.57 -5.91 -4.83
N ALA A 215 -1.55 -7.07 -5.45
CA ALA A 215 -0.60 -8.14 -5.20
C ALA A 215 0.43 -8.28 -6.33
N PRO A 216 1.55 -8.98 -6.09
CA PRO A 216 2.46 -9.40 -7.14
C PRO A 216 1.71 -10.21 -8.22
N PRO A 217 2.07 -10.08 -9.51
CA PRO A 217 3.26 -9.40 -10.06
C PRO A 217 3.11 -7.88 -10.30
N LEU A 218 1.96 -7.26 -9.99
CA LEU A 218 1.75 -5.84 -10.26
C LEU A 218 2.48 -4.91 -9.29
N SER A 219 2.76 -5.42 -8.08
CA SER A 219 3.52 -4.72 -7.05
C SER A 219 4.92 -5.32 -6.91
N ILE A 220 5.95 -4.54 -7.24
CA ILE A 220 7.36 -4.99 -7.26
C ILE A 220 7.90 -5.28 -5.86
N ASP A 221 7.55 -4.42 -4.88
CA ASP A 221 8.10 -4.47 -3.51
C ASP A 221 7.32 -5.44 -2.58
N GLY A 222 6.38 -6.22 -3.12
CA GLY A 222 5.39 -7.00 -2.37
C GLY A 222 4.01 -6.36 -2.39
N ALA A 223 3.02 -7.03 -1.81
CA ALA A 223 1.63 -6.55 -1.84
C ALA A 223 1.50 -5.10 -1.32
N ALA A 224 0.63 -4.32 -1.96
CA ALA A 224 0.25 -2.99 -1.55
C ALA A 224 -1.22 -2.98 -1.13
N LEU A 225 -1.53 -2.26 -0.07
CA LEU A 225 -2.85 -2.21 0.55
C LEU A 225 -3.18 -0.76 0.88
N THR A 226 -4.34 -0.28 0.44
CA THR A 226 -4.86 1.04 0.82
C THR A 226 -6.20 0.86 1.50
N ILE A 227 -6.32 1.33 2.73
CA ILE A 227 -7.56 1.33 3.50
C ILE A 227 -7.99 2.78 3.70
N ARG A 228 -9.14 3.12 3.12
CA ARG A 228 -9.78 4.42 3.35
C ARG A 228 -10.85 4.27 4.41
N LYS A 229 -10.59 4.87 5.57
CA LYS A 229 -11.45 4.73 6.74
C LYS A 229 -12.73 5.52 6.59
N PHE A 230 -13.82 4.93 7.05
CA PHE A 230 -15.07 5.66 7.19
C PHE A 230 -15.01 6.52 8.46
N LYS A 231 -15.08 7.84 8.32
CA LYS A 231 -15.20 8.72 9.50
C LYS A 231 -16.58 8.52 10.12
N LYS A 232 -16.61 8.04 11.37
CA LYS A 232 -17.84 7.90 12.16
C LYS A 232 -18.60 9.23 12.34
N ASP A 233 -17.93 10.36 12.12
CA ASP A 233 -18.45 11.69 12.39
C ASP A 233 -19.03 12.43 11.17
N LYS A 234 -19.74 11.74 10.25
CA LYS A 234 -20.44 12.44 9.17
C LYS A 234 -21.87 11.96 8.91
N LEU A 235 -22.74 12.96 9.02
CA LEU A 235 -24.19 13.04 8.78
C LEU A 235 -25.10 12.52 9.91
N LYS A 236 -25.16 13.28 11.00
CA LYS A 236 -26.47 13.55 11.60
C LYS A 236 -27.20 14.49 10.65
N MET A 237 -28.25 13.99 9.98
CA MET A 237 -29.29 14.85 9.41
C MET A 237 -30.14 15.42 10.53
#